data_AF-A0A3B9T5J5-F1
#
_entry.id   AF-A0A3B9T5J5-F1
#
_cell.length_a   1.000
_cell.length_b   1.000
_cell.length_c   1.000
_cell.angle_alpha   90.00
_cell.angle_beta   90.00
_cell.angle_gamma   90.00
#
_symmetry.space_group_name_H-M   'P 1'
#
loop_
_entity.id
_entity.type
_entity.pdbx_description
1 polymer ?
#
loop_
_entity_poly.entity_id
_entity_poly.type
_entity_poly.pdbx_seq_one_letter_code
_entity_poly.pdbx_strand_id
1 'polypeptide(L)'
;MSSSSKDKCPYVNGKLLTFSSNRPGGYGGFDLYYSLFENGSWSAPINFGNKINTAFDEYRPISLHIQNFDNNLLIFSSDRPGGKGGFDLYYTGIKQLIVK
;
A
#
# COMPACT_ATOMS: atom_id res chain seq x y z
N MET A 1 -9.86 -10.69 5.38
CA MET A 1 -9.23 -10.23 4.12
C MET A 1 -10.24 -9.53 3.21
N SER A 2 -11.20 -10.24 2.61
CA SER A 2 -12.21 -9.64 1.73
C SER A 2 -13.16 -8.69 2.45
N SER A 3 -13.75 -7.75 1.73
CA SER A 3 -14.82 -6.86 2.20
C SER A 3 -15.83 -6.58 1.08
N SER A 4 -16.87 -5.79 1.37
CA SER A 4 -17.79 -5.27 0.35
C SER A 4 -17.16 -4.18 -0.53
N SER A 5 -15.95 -3.72 -0.20
CA SER A 5 -15.22 -2.70 -0.96
C SER A 5 -14.50 -3.30 -2.17
N LYS A 6 -14.09 -2.41 -3.08
CA LYS A 6 -13.32 -2.75 -4.27
C LYS A 6 -11.85 -2.85 -3.90
N ASP A 7 -11.37 -4.07 -3.70
CA ASP A 7 -9.96 -4.36 -3.47
C ASP A 7 -9.27 -4.68 -4.80
N LYS A 8 -8.17 -3.98 -5.14
CA LYS A 8 -7.50 -4.08 -6.44
C LYS A 8 -5.98 -4.08 -6.30
N CYS A 9 -5.31 -4.49 -7.37
CA CYS A 9 -3.86 -4.41 -7.52
C CYS A 9 -3.08 -5.05 -6.35
N PRO A 10 -3.38 -6.31 -5.98
CA PRO A 10 -2.63 -6.99 -4.93
C PRO A 10 -1.18 -7.22 -5.38
N TYR A 11 -0.26 -7.06 -4.43
CA TYR A 11 1.15 -7.36 -4.60
C TYR A 11 1.70 -8.00 -3.33
N VAL A 12 2.36 -9.15 -3.48
CA VAL A 12 2.95 -9.90 -2.35
C VAL A 12 4.46 -9.82 -2.41
N ASN A 13 5.08 -9.38 -1.32
CA ASN A 13 6.51 -9.44 -1.07
C ASN A 13 6.77 -10.21 0.23
N GLY A 14 7.16 -11.48 0.09
CA GLY A 14 7.31 -12.39 1.22
C GLY A 14 5.99 -12.54 1.98
N LYS A 15 5.98 -12.07 3.23
CA LYS A 15 4.81 -12.11 4.13
C LYS A 15 4.04 -10.77 4.18
N LEU A 16 4.38 -9.81 3.34
CA LEU A 16 3.66 -8.54 3.21
C LEU A 16 2.81 -8.56 1.94
N LEU A 17 1.50 -8.38 2.09
CA LEU A 17 0.56 -8.13 1.00
C LEU A 17 0.19 -6.66 1.02
N THR A 18 0.39 -5.95 -0.09
CA THR A 18 -0.08 -4.58 -0.30
C THR A 18 -1.12 -4.53 -1.39
N PHE A 19 -2.11 -3.64 -1.27
CA PHE A 19 -3.17 -3.49 -2.26
C PHE A 19 -3.86 -2.13 -2.14
N SER A 20 -4.65 -1.78 -3.16
CA SER A 20 -5.48 -0.57 -3.16
C SER A 20 -6.93 -0.90 -2.81
N SER A 21 -7.58 -0.07 -2.00
CA SER A 21 -8.96 -0.29 -1.56
C SER A 21 -9.71 0.99 -1.27
N ASN A 22 -11.01 1.00 -1.58
CA ASN A 22 -11.93 2.08 -1.22
C ASN A 22 -12.78 1.73 0.02
N ARG A 23 -12.15 1.12 1.03
CA ARG A 23 -12.80 0.82 2.32
C ARG A 23 -13.24 2.10 3.04
N PRO A 24 -14.41 2.10 3.71
CA PRO A 24 -14.84 3.23 4.52
C PRO A 24 -13.80 3.62 5.58
N GLY A 25 -13.66 4.93 5.82
CA GLY A 25 -12.69 5.48 6.79
C GLY A 25 -11.28 5.66 6.24
N GLY A 26 -11.08 5.48 4.92
CA GLY A 26 -9.88 5.91 4.21
C GLY A 26 -9.75 7.43 4.08
N TYR A 27 -8.68 7.88 3.44
CA TYR A 27 -8.32 9.28 3.27
C TYR A 27 -8.80 9.86 1.93
N GLY A 28 -8.87 9.04 0.88
CA GLY A 28 -9.29 9.44 -0.46
C GLY A 28 -10.27 8.45 -1.09
N GLY A 29 -10.22 8.34 -2.42
CA GLY A 29 -11.04 7.38 -3.17
C GLY A 29 -10.54 5.95 -2.98
N PHE A 30 -9.35 5.65 -3.51
CA PHE A 30 -8.62 4.42 -3.27
C PHE A 30 -7.37 4.70 -2.45
N ASP A 31 -7.27 4.05 -1.29
CA ASP A 31 -6.12 4.13 -0.40
C ASP A 31 -5.26 2.87 -0.52
N LEU A 32 -3.98 2.97 -0.17
CA LEU A 32 -3.13 1.81 0.04
C LEU A 32 -3.37 1.17 1.41
N TYR A 33 -3.50 -0.15 1.40
CA TYR A 33 -3.59 -1.01 2.58
C TYR A 33 -2.53 -2.11 2.53
N TYR A 34 -2.26 -2.70 3.70
CA TYR A 34 -1.46 -3.92 3.79
C TYR A 34 -2.05 -4.96 4.74
N SER A 35 -1.65 -6.21 4.52
CA SER A 35 -1.88 -7.34 5.43
C SER A 35 -0.57 -8.12 5.60
N LEU A 36 -0.39 -8.73 6.78
CA LEU A 36 0.75 -9.57 7.10
C LEU A 36 0.35 -11.04 7.08
N PHE A 37 1.20 -11.91 6.57
CA PHE A 37 0.99 -13.36 6.61
C PHE A 37 1.53 -13.94 7.92
N GLU A 38 0.61 -14.31 8.80
CA GLU A 38 0.90 -14.77 10.16
C GLU A 38 0.02 -15.97 10.49
N ASN A 39 0.58 -16.97 11.16
CA ASN A 39 -0.15 -18.16 11.63
C ASN A 39 -0.96 -18.87 10.52
N GLY A 40 -0.42 -18.94 9.30
CA GLY A 40 -1.05 -19.62 8.15
C GLY A 40 -2.17 -18.82 7.48
N SER A 41 -2.36 -17.54 7.82
CA SER A 41 -3.40 -16.69 7.25
C SER A 41 -2.95 -15.25 7.08
N TRP A 42 -3.65 -14.49 6.22
CA TRP A 42 -3.44 -13.05 6.10
C TRP A 42 -4.21 -12.30 7.18
N SER A 43 -3.53 -11.37 7.84
CA SER A 43 -4.12 -10.49 8.87
C SER A 43 -5.26 -9.63 8.31
N ALA A 44 -6.04 -9.04 9.21
CA ALA A 44 -6.95 -7.96 8.84
C ALA A 44 -6.16 -6.82 8.14
N PRO A 45 -6.71 -6.22 7.07
CA PRO A 45 -6.05 -5.10 6.39
C PRO A 45 -5.87 -3.89 7.28
N ILE A 46 -4.71 -3.24 7.15
CA ILE A 46 -4.35 -2.01 7.86
C ILE A 46 -4.11 -0.92 6.82
N ASN A 47 -4.72 0.24 7.01
CA ASN A 47 -4.53 1.43 6.17
C ASN A 47 -3.11 1.99 6.39
N PHE A 48 -2.40 2.38 5.33
CA PHE A 48 -1.05 2.95 5.44
C PHE A 48 -0.98 4.34 6.10
N GLY A 49 -2.12 4.97 6.38
CA GLY A 49 -2.20 6.26 7.07
C GLY A 49 -1.99 7.46 6.13
N ASN A 50 -2.26 8.65 6.66
CA ASN A 50 -2.23 9.92 5.92
C ASN A 50 -0.84 10.41 5.48
N LYS A 51 0.23 9.72 5.85
CA LYS A 51 1.57 10.03 5.34
C LYS A 51 1.80 9.47 3.93
N ILE A 52 1.03 8.44 3.56
CA ILE A 52 1.14 7.74 2.29
C ILE A 52 -0.12 7.99 1.45
N ASN A 53 -1.27 7.74 2.08
CA ASN A 53 -2.57 7.96 1.47
C ASN A 53 -2.96 9.43 1.53
N THR A 54 -3.59 9.91 0.46
CA THR A 54 -3.99 11.32 0.34
C THR A 54 -5.50 11.42 0.13
N ALA A 55 -6.00 12.63 -0.15
CA ALA A 55 -7.39 12.82 -0.55
C ALA A 55 -7.70 12.32 -1.98
N PHE A 56 -6.68 11.86 -2.70
CA PHE A 56 -6.74 11.41 -4.08
C PHE A 56 -6.65 9.88 -4.16
N ASP A 57 -6.51 9.31 -5.36
CA ASP A 57 -6.39 7.87 -5.55
C ASP A 57 -4.93 7.42 -5.49
N GLU A 58 -4.68 6.32 -4.78
CA GLU A 58 -3.42 5.57 -4.76
C GLU A 58 -3.61 4.14 -5.28
N TYR A 59 -2.81 3.80 -6.30
CA TYR A 59 -2.93 2.57 -7.07
C TYR A 59 -1.62 1.80 -7.20
N ARG A 60 -1.74 0.47 -7.41
CA ARG A 60 -0.65 -0.43 -7.81
C ARG A 60 0.59 -0.36 -6.91
N PRO A 61 0.46 -0.59 -5.59
CA PRO A 61 1.60 -0.62 -4.70
C PRO A 61 2.52 -1.80 -5.02
N ILE A 62 3.81 -1.54 -5.14
CA ILE A 62 4.89 -2.52 -5.25
C ILE A 62 5.84 -2.26 -4.09
N SER A 63 6.12 -3.28 -3.28
CA SER A 63 7.09 -3.17 -2.18
C SER A 63 8.35 -3.99 -2.47
N LEU A 64 9.52 -3.43 -2.20
CA LEU A 64 10.81 -4.05 -2.46
C LEU A 64 11.67 -3.97 -1.21
N HIS A 65 12.30 -5.08 -0.86
CA HIS A 65 13.36 -5.07 0.14
C HIS A 65 14.68 -4.70 -0.55
N ILE A 66 15.30 -3.60 -0.11
CA ILE A 66 16.60 -3.17 -0.60
C ILE A 66 17.64 -3.54 0.47
N GLN A 67 18.64 -4.33 0.08
CA GLN A 67 19.71 -4.73 0.99
C GLN A 67 20.43 -3.49 1.54
N ASN A 68 20.81 -3.54 2.82
CA ASN A 68 21.49 -2.46 3.55
C ASN A 68 20.63 -1.23 3.89
N PHE A 69 19.30 -1.30 3.72
CA PHE A 69 18.37 -0.26 4.20
C PHE A 69 17.39 -0.83 5.22
N ASP A 70 17.12 -0.06 6.27
CA ASP A 70 16.18 -0.44 7.34
C ASP A 70 14.71 -0.44 6.89
N ASN A 71 14.40 0.33 5.86
CA ASN A 71 13.07 0.45 5.29
C ASN A 71 12.96 -0.33 3.97
N ASN A 72 11.79 -0.91 3.73
CA ASN A 72 11.42 -1.38 2.39
C ASN A 72 10.99 -0.19 1.54
N LEU A 73 11.34 -0.22 0.26
CA LEU A 73 10.85 0.75 -0.72
C LEU A 73 9.41 0.39 -1.09
N LEU A 74 8.50 1.35 -1.03
CA LEU A 74 7.16 1.26 -1.59
C LEU A 74 7.08 2.20 -2.78
N ILE A 75 6.74 1.68 -3.96
CA ILE A 75 6.45 2.44 -5.17
C ILE A 75 4.97 2.26 -5.50
N PHE A 76 4.29 3.33 -5.88
CA PHE A 76 2.87 3.30 -6.25
C PHE A 76 2.57 4.44 -7.22
N SER A 77 1.37 4.41 -7.83
CA SER A 77 0.89 5.51 -8.67
C SER A 77 -0.19 6.32 -7.96
N SER A 78 -0.24 7.63 -8.18
CA SER A 78 -1.30 8.49 -7.65
C SER A 78 -1.66 9.61 -8.62
N ASP A 79 -2.91 10.07 -8.57
CA ASP A 79 -3.44 11.24 -9.31
C ASP A 79 -3.43 12.53 -8.48
N ARG A 80 -2.64 12.55 -7.40
CA ARG A 80 -2.43 13.76 -6.60
C ARG A 80 -1.86 14.92 -7.45
N PRO A 81 -2.22 16.18 -7.14
CA PRO A 81 -1.78 17.36 -7.90
C PRO A 81 -0.26 17.52 -7.95
N GLY A 82 0.22 18.14 -9.03
CA GLY A 82 1.64 18.43 -9.28
C GLY A 82 2.35 17.39 -10.17
N GLY A 83 1.67 16.31 -10.50
CA GLY A 83 2.10 15.32 -11.50
C GLY A 83 1.91 15.77 -12.96
N LYS A 84 2.18 14.86 -13.91
CA LYS A 84 2.00 15.06 -15.35
C LYS A 84 0.97 14.07 -15.90
N GLY A 85 -0.17 14.59 -16.33
CA GLY A 85 -1.25 13.77 -16.87
C GLY A 85 -2.21 13.32 -15.77
N GLY A 86 -2.53 12.03 -15.73
CA GLY A 86 -3.49 11.45 -14.78
C GLY A 86 -2.80 10.88 -13.54
N PHE A 87 -2.14 9.74 -13.70
CA PHE A 87 -1.43 9.04 -12.61
C PHE A 87 0.08 9.10 -12.82
N ASP A 88 0.79 9.52 -11.78
CA ASP A 88 2.25 9.57 -11.74
C ASP A 88 2.82 8.61 -10.70
N LEU A 89 4.11 8.29 -10.81
CA LEU A 89 4.80 7.39 -9.87
C LEU A 89 5.34 8.14 -8.65
N TYR A 90 5.07 7.59 -7.47
CA TYR A 90 5.55 8.06 -6.18
C TYR A 90 6.26 6.92 -5.45
N TYR A 91 7.14 7.28 -4.52
CA TYR A 91 7.82 6.30 -3.68
C TYR A 91 8.03 6.81 -2.26
N THR A 92 8.14 5.87 -1.33
CA THR A 92 8.46 6.15 0.08
C THR A 92 9.15 4.95 0.73
N GLY A 93 9.78 5.16 1.88
CA GLY A 93 10.22 4.09 2.76
C GLY A 93 9.09 3.67 3.71
N ILE A 94 8.82 2.36 3.79
CA ILE A 94 8.00 1.77 4.84
C ILE A 94 8.87 0.92 5.75
N LYS A 95 8.62 0.98 7.07
CA LYS A 95 9.36 0.16 8.03
C LYS A 95 9.27 -1.31 7.63
N GLN A 96 10.35 -2.07 7.80
CA GLN A 96 10.28 -3.52 7.70
C GLN A 96 9.32 -4.04 8.78
N LEU A 97 8.11 -4.41 8.34
CA LEU A 97 7.03 -4.87 9.22
C LEU A 97 7.22 -6.32 9.68
N ILE A 98 8.26 -6.99 9.17
CA ILE A 98 8.54 -8.40 9.41
C ILE A 98 10.02 -8.48 9.76
N VAL A 99 10.29 -8.56 11.06
CA VAL A 99 11.64 -8.80 11.58
C VAL A 99 11.98 -10.27 11.32
N LYS A 100 13.21 -10.54 10.87
CA LYS A 100 13.74 -11.90 10.73
C LYS A 100 13.81 -12.59 12.09
#